data_AF-A0A354I0J9-F1
#
_entry.id   AF-A0A354I0J9-F1
#
_cell.length_a   1.000
_cell.length_b   1.000
_cell.length_c   1.000
_cell.angle_alpha   90.00
_cell.angle_beta   90.00
_cell.angle_gamma   90.00
#
_symmetry.space_group_name_H-M   'P 1'
#
loop_
_entity.id
_entity.type
_entity.pdbx_description
1 polymer ?
#
loop_
_entity_poly.entity_id
_entity_poly.type
_entity_poly.pdbx_seq_one_letter_code
_entity_poly.pdbx_strand_id
1 'polypeptide(L)'
;MTIKTLASFAALLLTASCSSPDHAANENEETASPEFHTGDLAIFELCGRVRNVTKTTYHKVTLIDGDSLSIDTNAVNRVETKIYFDSLGHYVKRRNERIERDSEGRIIKWSDGRPNIKGLHGGFLRDTLRYNHVSENLVESSGMGQFATTIYDDNHRIIGQYTNPLSNQNRGDIGSCFNIYRAEDNHGNWTERLTVWVTQGESEIPHVSYTVDTREIIYY
;
A
#
# COMPACT_ATOMS: atom_id res chain seq x y z
N MET A 1 53.49 41.02 -61.56
CA MET A 1 52.90 41.52 -62.82
C MET A 1 51.39 41.37 -62.70
N THR A 2 50.67 42.47 -62.97
CA THR A 2 49.19 42.61 -63.08
C THR A 2 48.29 42.37 -61.87
N ILE A 3 47.87 43.53 -61.32
CA ILE A 3 46.68 43.82 -60.51
C ILE A 3 45.42 43.78 -61.40
N LYS A 4 44.27 43.36 -60.83
CA LYS A 4 42.88 43.88 -61.04
C LYS A 4 41.94 43.14 -60.07
N THR A 5 41.66 43.62 -58.85
CA THR A 5 40.62 44.56 -58.37
C THR A 5 39.16 44.34 -58.82
N LEU A 6 38.27 44.59 -57.83
CA LEU A 6 36.82 44.89 -57.85
C LEU A 6 35.88 43.68 -57.78
N ALA A 7 34.81 43.64 -56.97
CA ALA A 7 34.11 44.61 -56.10
C ALA A 7 33.17 43.77 -55.20
N SER A 8 33.04 43.97 -53.88
CA SER A 8 32.36 45.05 -53.12
C SER A 8 30.92 44.68 -52.67
N PHE A 9 30.49 45.34 -51.60
CA PHE A 9 29.23 45.30 -50.81
C PHE A 9 29.20 44.24 -49.69
N ALA A 10 29.40 44.55 -48.40
CA ALA A 10 29.00 45.64 -47.48
C ALA A 10 27.56 45.55 -46.94
N ALA A 11 27.45 45.31 -45.62
CA ALA A 11 26.46 45.74 -44.61
C ALA A 11 26.56 44.74 -43.44
N LEU A 12 27.05 44.99 -42.22
CA LEU A 12 26.99 46.09 -41.25
C LEU A 12 25.59 46.35 -40.69
N LEU A 13 25.54 46.31 -39.34
CA LEU A 13 24.51 46.74 -38.37
C LEU A 13 23.44 45.70 -38.02
N LEU A 14 22.90 45.58 -36.81
CA LEU A 14 23.27 45.87 -35.40
C LEU A 14 22.04 45.39 -34.59
N THR A 15 22.27 44.70 -33.48
CA THR A 15 21.47 44.68 -32.22
C THR A 15 19.97 45.01 -32.24
N ALA A 16 19.16 44.06 -31.76
CA ALA A 16 18.04 44.38 -30.87
C ALA A 16 18.07 43.45 -29.66
N SER A 17 18.20 44.08 -28.49
CA SER A 17 18.05 43.51 -27.15
C SER A 17 16.56 43.27 -26.86
N CYS A 18 16.24 42.13 -26.25
CA CYS A 18 15.09 42.01 -25.36
C CYS A 18 15.54 41.24 -24.11
N SER A 19 15.61 42.01 -23.04
CA SER A 19 15.57 41.69 -21.62
C SER A 19 14.89 40.36 -21.24
N SER A 20 15.52 39.68 -20.29
CA SER A 20 14.99 38.56 -19.48
C SER A 20 13.64 38.87 -18.83
N PRO A 21 12.97 37.82 -18.32
CA PRO A 21 12.91 37.75 -16.88
C PRO A 21 13.56 36.47 -16.36
N ASP A 22 14.21 36.63 -15.22
CA ASP A 22 14.77 35.60 -14.38
C ASP A 22 13.84 34.39 -14.26
N HIS A 23 14.20 33.28 -14.92
CA HIS A 23 13.86 31.99 -14.35
C HIS A 23 14.84 31.77 -13.22
N ALA A 24 14.42 32.19 -12.02
CA ALA A 24 14.85 31.61 -10.78
C ALA A 24 14.91 30.09 -11.01
N ALA A 25 16.13 29.56 -10.99
CA ALA A 25 16.34 28.14 -10.84
C ALA A 25 15.56 27.74 -9.60
N ASN A 26 14.44 27.05 -9.80
CA ASN A 26 13.67 26.50 -8.72
C ASN A 26 14.52 25.36 -8.17
N GLU A 27 15.35 25.66 -7.17
CA GLU A 27 15.99 24.69 -6.28
C GLU A 27 14.87 23.99 -5.51
N ASN A 28 14.14 23.10 -6.19
CA ASN A 28 13.18 22.15 -5.64
C ASN A 28 12.77 21.09 -6.68
N GLU A 29 13.60 20.82 -7.68
CA GLU A 29 13.65 19.46 -8.22
C GLU A 29 14.53 18.66 -7.28
N GLU A 30 13.92 18.24 -6.16
CA GLU A 30 14.35 17.01 -5.48
C GLU A 30 14.31 15.94 -6.57
N THR A 31 15.48 15.69 -7.15
CA THR A 31 15.70 14.61 -8.10
C THR A 31 15.21 13.39 -7.38
N ALA A 32 14.05 12.86 -7.79
CA ALA A 32 13.36 11.75 -7.16
C ALA A 32 14.40 10.69 -6.86
N SER A 33 14.81 10.59 -5.60
CA SER A 33 15.77 9.60 -5.17
C SER A 33 15.23 8.25 -5.66
N PRO A 34 16.06 7.34 -6.18
CA PRO A 34 15.59 6.04 -6.63
C PRO A 34 14.66 5.49 -5.55
N GLU A 35 13.40 5.28 -5.94
CA GLU A 35 12.29 5.06 -5.03
C GLU A 35 12.68 3.90 -4.09
N PHE A 36 12.74 4.19 -2.79
CA PHE A 36 13.30 3.23 -1.83
C PHE A 36 12.31 2.09 -1.65
N HIS A 37 12.60 0.93 -2.23
CA HIS A 37 11.74 -0.24 -2.22
C HIS A 37 12.42 -1.42 -1.54
N THR A 38 11.67 -2.14 -0.71
CA THR A 38 12.11 -3.40 -0.11
C THR A 38 10.97 -4.41 -0.11
N GLY A 39 11.30 -5.70 -0.07
CA GLY A 39 10.28 -6.76 -0.04
C GLY A 39 9.34 -6.65 1.16
N ASP A 40 9.83 -6.18 2.31
CA ASP A 40 8.97 -5.98 3.48
C ASP A 40 8.03 -4.80 3.29
N LEU A 41 8.51 -3.66 2.81
CA LEU A 41 7.64 -2.51 2.51
C LEU A 41 6.57 -2.87 1.47
N ALA A 42 6.94 -3.62 0.43
CA ALA A 42 6.01 -4.07 -0.60
C ALA A 42 4.87 -4.95 -0.05
N ILE A 43 5.15 -5.85 0.92
CA ILE A 43 4.11 -6.64 1.60
C ILE A 43 3.05 -5.75 2.25
N PHE A 44 3.45 -4.58 2.73
CA PHE A 44 2.54 -3.60 3.34
C PHE A 44 2.03 -2.55 2.36
N GLU A 45 2.25 -2.70 1.05
CA GLU A 45 1.88 -1.71 0.04
C GLU A 45 2.51 -0.34 0.39
N LEU A 46 3.81 -0.35 0.70
CA LEU A 46 4.59 0.82 1.09
C LEU A 46 5.82 0.99 0.18
N CYS A 47 6.22 2.24 -0.04
CA CYS A 47 7.49 2.66 -0.64
C CYS A 47 8.11 3.82 0.14
N GLY A 48 9.37 4.14 -0.14
CA GLY A 48 10.11 5.17 0.57
C GLY A 48 10.69 4.68 1.90
N ARG A 49 11.50 5.52 2.55
CA ARG A 49 12.15 5.20 3.84
C ARG A 49 11.16 5.34 4.99
N VAL A 50 10.18 4.45 5.06
CA VAL A 50 9.17 4.44 6.12
C VAL A 50 9.81 4.03 7.45
N ARG A 51 9.55 4.78 8.52
CA ARG A 51 9.92 4.44 9.90
C ARG A 51 8.80 3.71 10.62
N ASN A 52 7.57 4.20 10.48
CA ASN A 52 6.39 3.54 11.02
C ASN A 52 5.13 3.98 10.27
N VAL A 53 4.13 3.10 10.26
CA VAL A 53 2.77 3.43 9.80
C VAL A 53 1.76 3.01 10.85
N THR A 54 0.80 3.89 11.09
CA THR A 54 -0.42 3.58 11.84
C THR A 54 -1.55 3.41 10.83
N LYS A 55 -2.14 2.22 10.76
CA LYS A 55 -3.35 1.95 9.96
C LYS A 55 -4.57 1.92 10.87
N THR A 56 -5.59 2.68 10.53
CA THR A 56 -6.89 2.66 11.18
C THR A 56 -7.92 2.09 10.22
N THR A 57 -8.55 0.98 10.60
CA THR A 57 -9.63 0.33 9.83
C THR A 57 -10.97 0.67 10.47
N TYR A 58 -11.91 1.19 9.70
CA TYR A 58 -13.29 1.47 10.10
C TYR A 58 -14.22 0.41 9.49
N HIS A 59 -15.04 -0.23 10.33
CA HIS A 59 -15.89 -1.37 9.92
C HIS A 59 -17.34 -1.01 9.65
N LYS A 60 -17.82 0.12 10.17
CA LYS A 60 -19.21 0.57 9.97
C LYS A 60 -19.21 1.77 9.06
N VAL A 61 -19.27 1.47 7.76
CA VAL A 61 -19.20 2.41 6.66
C VAL A 61 -20.44 2.26 5.78
N THR A 62 -21.07 3.38 5.44
CA THR A 62 -22.26 3.42 4.56
C THR A 62 -21.97 4.33 3.37
N LEU A 63 -22.23 3.83 2.15
CA LEU A 63 -22.27 4.66 0.95
C LEU A 63 -23.56 5.48 0.93
N ILE A 64 -23.44 6.80 0.77
CA ILE A 64 -24.60 7.71 0.79
C ILE A 64 -25.15 7.92 -0.63
N ASP A 65 -24.27 8.21 -1.60
CA ASP A 65 -24.61 8.63 -2.96
C ASP A 65 -23.68 8.05 -4.03
N GLY A 66 -23.06 6.90 -3.75
CA GLY A 66 -22.14 6.21 -4.65
C GLY A 66 -20.67 6.58 -4.46
N ASP A 67 -20.37 7.82 -4.03
CA ASP A 67 -19.00 8.30 -3.81
C ASP A 67 -18.73 8.80 -2.39
N SER A 68 -19.76 9.32 -1.71
CA SER A 68 -19.66 9.82 -0.33
C SER A 68 -19.81 8.70 0.69
N LEU A 69 -19.02 8.79 1.75
CA LEU A 69 -18.96 7.79 2.82
C LEU A 69 -19.45 8.41 4.13
N SER A 70 -20.34 7.70 4.81
CA SER A 70 -20.61 7.89 6.24
C SER A 70 -19.78 6.86 7.02
N ILE A 71 -18.91 7.34 7.91
CA ILE A 71 -18.01 6.48 8.70
C ILE A 71 -18.34 6.65 10.18
N ASP A 72 -18.70 5.56 10.84
CA ASP A 72 -18.86 5.53 12.29
C ASP A 72 -17.48 5.41 12.96
N THR A 73 -17.02 6.51 13.55
CA THR A 73 -15.68 6.63 14.16
C THR A 73 -15.60 6.20 15.61
N ASN A 74 -16.68 5.62 16.16
CA ASN A 74 -16.69 5.12 17.54
C ASN A 74 -15.60 4.05 17.73
N ALA A 75 -14.98 4.04 18.91
CA ALA A 75 -13.87 3.14 19.23
C ALA A 75 -14.19 1.65 19.02
N VAL A 76 -15.46 1.25 19.19
CA VAL A 76 -15.91 -0.14 18.98
C VAL A 76 -15.97 -0.56 17.51
N ASN A 77 -16.02 0.41 16.58
CA ASN A 77 -16.14 0.17 15.14
C ASN A 77 -14.84 0.47 14.39
N ARG A 78 -13.74 0.72 15.10
CA ARG A 78 -12.42 0.95 14.51
C ARG A 78 -11.34 0.09 15.14
N VAL A 79 -10.36 -0.30 14.33
CA VAL A 79 -9.18 -1.05 14.77
C VAL A 79 -7.93 -0.30 14.32
N GLU A 80 -7.02 -0.05 15.26
CA GLU A 80 -5.74 0.60 14.98
C GLU A 80 -4.60 -0.41 15.07
N THR A 81 -3.75 -0.43 14.04
CA THR A 81 -2.55 -1.25 13.99
C THR A 81 -1.35 -0.38 13.65
N LYS A 82 -0.31 -0.44 14.50
CA LYS A 82 0.95 0.25 14.28
C LYS A 82 2.09 -0.71 14.00
N ILE A 83 2.79 -0.50 12.91
CA ILE A 83 3.97 -1.29 12.50
C ILE A 83 5.19 -0.39 12.32
N TYR A 84 6.37 -0.97 12.45
CA TYR A 84 7.64 -0.27 12.45
C TYR A 84 8.59 -0.92 11.47
N PHE A 85 9.47 -0.11 10.88
CA PHE A 85 10.50 -0.54 9.95
C PHE A 85 11.84 0.04 10.37
N ASP A 86 12.93 -0.69 10.14
CA ASP A 86 14.28 -0.18 10.33
C ASP A 86 14.68 0.76 9.17
N SER A 87 15.82 1.44 9.29
CA SER A 87 16.30 2.36 8.25
C SER A 87 16.68 1.67 6.93
N LEU A 88 16.71 0.34 6.91
CA LEU A 88 16.91 -0.49 5.73
C LEU A 88 15.60 -1.01 5.15
N GLY A 89 14.44 -0.59 5.70
CA GLY A 89 13.11 -0.96 5.23
C GLY A 89 12.64 -2.33 5.71
N HIS A 90 13.35 -3.00 6.60
CA HIS A 90 12.90 -4.28 7.14
C HIS A 90 11.85 -4.09 8.23
N TYR A 91 10.85 -4.96 8.23
CA TYR A 91 9.84 -5.03 9.28
C TYR A 91 10.48 -5.33 10.64
N VAL A 92 10.21 -4.48 11.62
CA VAL A 92 10.69 -4.62 12.99
C VAL A 92 9.68 -5.43 13.80
N LYS A 93 9.97 -6.72 13.96
CA LYS A 93 9.14 -7.64 14.75
C LYS A 93 9.01 -7.20 16.21
N ARG A 94 7.82 -7.39 16.75
CA ARG A 94 7.54 -7.23 18.18
C ARG A 94 8.15 -8.40 18.97
N ARG A 95 8.32 -8.19 20.28
CA ARG A 95 8.92 -9.19 21.20
C ARG A 95 8.32 -10.60 21.09
N ASN A 96 7.01 -10.67 20.87
CA ASN A 96 6.28 -11.94 20.83
C ASN A 96 6.10 -12.49 19.41
N GLU A 97 6.53 -11.77 18.39
CA GLU A 97 6.40 -12.21 17.01
C GLU A 97 7.58 -13.09 16.60
N ARG A 98 7.30 -14.06 15.72
CA ARG A 98 8.31 -14.85 15.02
C ARG A 98 7.99 -14.83 13.55
N ILE A 99 9.03 -14.55 12.75
CA ILE A 99 8.96 -14.44 11.31
C ILE A 99 9.93 -15.47 10.74
N GLU A 100 9.46 -16.28 9.80
CA GLU A 100 10.29 -17.13 8.96
C GLU A 100 10.28 -16.56 7.54
N ARG A 101 11.43 -16.63 6.87
CA ARG A 101 11.64 -16.10 5.52
C ARG A 101 12.14 -17.19 4.58
N ASP A 102 11.88 -17.04 3.29
CA ASP A 102 12.48 -17.88 2.26
C ASP A 102 13.92 -17.43 1.92
N SER A 103 14.53 -18.08 0.92
CA SER A 103 15.88 -17.76 0.43
C SER A 103 15.99 -16.39 -0.23
N GLU A 104 14.88 -15.79 -0.65
CA GLU A 104 14.80 -14.45 -1.23
C GLU A 104 14.55 -13.37 -0.16
N GLY A 105 14.39 -13.79 1.10
CA GLY A 105 14.14 -12.89 2.22
C GLY A 105 12.68 -12.47 2.36
N ARG A 106 11.72 -13.04 1.60
CA ARG A 106 10.29 -12.75 1.75
C ARG A 106 9.72 -13.45 2.97
N ILE A 107 8.74 -12.83 3.64
CA ILE A 107 8.05 -13.45 4.78
C ILE A 107 7.19 -14.62 4.27
N ILE A 108 7.44 -15.82 4.81
CA ILE A 108 6.65 -17.04 4.50
C ILE A 108 5.84 -17.54 5.69
N LYS A 109 6.15 -17.04 6.89
CA LYS A 109 5.37 -17.33 8.08
C LYS A 109 5.51 -16.21 9.09
N TRP A 110 4.39 -15.83 9.68
CA TRP A 110 4.31 -14.90 10.79
C TRP A 110 3.52 -15.55 11.92
N SER A 111 4.06 -15.56 13.13
CA SER A 111 3.31 -16.02 14.31
C SER A 111 3.41 -15.02 15.46
N ASP A 112 2.33 -14.86 16.22
CA ASP A 112 2.29 -14.09 17.46
C ASP A 112 2.16 -15.04 18.67
N GLY A 113 3.20 -15.05 19.51
CA GLY A 113 3.33 -15.91 20.67
C GLY A 113 2.67 -15.40 21.96
N ARG A 114 1.86 -14.32 21.93
CA ARG A 114 1.17 -13.83 23.12
C ARG A 114 0.24 -14.91 23.74
N PRO A 115 0.11 -14.97 25.07
CA PRO A 115 -0.83 -15.88 25.74
C PRO A 115 -2.28 -15.58 25.33
N ASN A 116 -3.10 -16.64 25.20
CA ASN A 116 -4.55 -16.50 24.99
C ASN A 116 -5.17 -15.74 26.17
N ILE A 117 -5.84 -14.62 25.91
CA ILE A 117 -6.67 -13.97 26.93
C ILE A 117 -8.00 -14.73 26.98
N LYS A 118 -8.31 -15.35 28.13
CA LYS A 118 -9.61 -16.00 28.34
C LYS A 118 -10.73 -14.96 28.21
N GLY A 119 -11.74 -15.25 27.38
CA GLY A 119 -12.97 -14.45 27.29
C GLY A 119 -13.05 -13.47 26.11
N LEU A 120 -12.01 -13.35 25.29
CA LEU A 120 -12.12 -12.75 23.96
C LEU A 120 -12.46 -13.89 22.99
N HIS A 121 -13.64 -13.83 22.35
CA HIS A 121 -14.08 -14.84 21.38
C HIS A 121 -12.97 -15.18 20.38
N GLY A 122 -12.81 -16.49 20.11
CA GLY A 122 -11.84 -17.02 19.16
C GLY A 122 -12.13 -16.50 17.75
N GLY A 123 -11.20 -15.73 17.20
CA GLY A 123 -11.32 -15.26 15.83
C GLY A 123 -10.39 -14.13 15.43
N PHE A 124 -9.82 -13.34 16.35
CA PHE A 124 -9.08 -12.13 15.93
C PHE A 124 -7.67 -11.90 16.48
N LEU A 125 -7.13 -12.68 17.43
CA LEU A 125 -5.82 -12.33 18.02
C LEU A 125 -5.00 -13.53 18.53
N ARG A 126 -4.65 -14.54 17.70
CA ARG A 126 -3.57 -15.51 18.06
C ARG A 126 -3.07 -16.45 16.95
N ASP A 127 -2.80 -15.97 15.74
CA ASP A 127 -2.56 -16.92 14.65
C ASP A 127 -1.22 -16.84 13.96
N THR A 128 -0.83 -18.04 13.50
CA THR A 128 0.26 -18.23 12.56
C THR A 128 -0.30 -18.07 11.17
N LEU A 129 0.10 -17.00 10.50
CA LEU A 129 -0.12 -16.82 9.07
C LEU A 129 1.03 -17.47 8.32
N ARG A 130 0.70 -18.20 7.26
CA ARG A 130 1.66 -18.74 6.30
C ARG A 130 1.39 -18.10 4.96
N TYR A 131 2.45 -17.80 4.23
CA TYR A 131 2.39 -17.17 2.92
C TYR A 131 3.09 -18.07 1.90
N ASN A 132 2.44 -18.28 0.78
CA ASN A 132 2.97 -18.94 -0.40
C ASN A 132 2.99 -17.91 -1.54
N HIS A 133 4.18 -17.50 -1.95
CA HIS A 133 4.39 -16.52 -3.02
C HIS A 133 4.34 -17.25 -4.36
N VAL A 134 3.15 -17.32 -4.96
CA VAL A 134 2.90 -18.10 -6.18
C VAL A 134 3.49 -17.42 -7.41
N SER A 135 3.38 -16.10 -7.47
CA SER A 135 4.02 -15.25 -8.49
C SER A 135 4.26 -13.84 -7.91
N GLU A 136 4.84 -12.93 -8.70
CA GLU A 136 5.07 -11.53 -8.29
C GLU A 136 3.77 -10.81 -7.87
N ASN A 137 2.64 -11.20 -8.48
CA ASN A 137 1.34 -10.55 -8.31
C ASN A 137 0.34 -11.41 -7.53
N LEU A 138 0.74 -12.58 -7.02
CA LEU A 138 -0.15 -13.53 -6.39
C LEU A 138 0.45 -14.14 -5.13
N VAL A 139 -0.18 -13.87 -4.00
CA VAL A 139 0.18 -14.46 -2.71
C VAL A 139 -1.01 -15.23 -2.16
N GLU A 140 -0.78 -16.50 -1.85
CA GLU A 140 -1.71 -17.29 -1.06
C GLU A 140 -1.33 -17.18 0.41
N SER A 141 -2.32 -17.06 1.27
CA SER A 141 -2.12 -17.03 2.71
C SER A 141 -3.08 -18.01 3.39
N SER A 142 -2.61 -18.62 4.47
CA SER A 142 -3.41 -19.53 5.29
C SER A 142 -3.12 -19.33 6.77
N GLY A 143 -4.15 -19.51 7.57
CA GLY A 143 -4.12 -19.30 9.01
C GLY A 143 -5.53 -18.96 9.50
N MET A 144 -5.75 -18.95 10.82
CA MET A 144 -7.07 -18.56 11.37
C MET A 144 -8.26 -19.41 10.88
N GLY A 145 -8.00 -20.64 10.40
CA GLY A 145 -9.05 -21.49 9.81
C GLY A 145 -9.50 -21.07 8.40
N GLN A 146 -8.86 -20.06 7.80
CA GLN A 146 -9.15 -19.54 6.47
C GLN A 146 -7.94 -19.61 5.55
N PHE A 147 -8.25 -19.69 4.26
CA PHE A 147 -7.34 -19.50 3.15
C PHE A 147 -7.70 -18.19 2.46
N ALA A 148 -6.70 -17.46 1.98
CA ALA A 148 -6.92 -16.28 1.17
C ALA A 148 -5.93 -16.20 0.01
N THR A 149 -6.41 -15.78 -1.14
CA THR A 149 -5.61 -15.45 -2.32
C THR A 149 -5.65 -13.94 -2.52
N THR A 150 -4.50 -13.28 -2.46
CA THR A 150 -4.36 -11.84 -2.64
C THR A 150 -3.70 -11.57 -3.98
N ILE A 151 -4.30 -10.66 -4.76
CA ILE A 151 -3.82 -10.27 -6.09
C ILE A 151 -3.30 -8.84 -6.02
N TYR A 152 -2.12 -8.62 -6.60
CA TYR A 152 -1.45 -7.34 -6.66
C TYR A 152 -1.39 -6.80 -8.10
N ASP A 153 -1.45 -5.48 -8.27
CA ASP A 153 -1.08 -4.82 -9.52
C ASP A 153 0.45 -4.67 -9.65
N ASP A 154 0.88 -4.07 -10.76
CA ASP A 154 2.30 -3.83 -11.07
C ASP A 154 2.97 -2.83 -10.12
N ASN A 155 2.18 -2.09 -9.32
CA ASN A 155 2.66 -1.18 -8.28
C ASN A 155 2.63 -1.83 -6.88
N HIS A 156 2.47 -3.16 -6.80
CA HIS A 156 2.31 -3.92 -5.57
C HIS A 156 1.15 -3.44 -4.68
N ARG A 157 0.07 -2.92 -5.28
CA ARG A 157 -1.18 -2.59 -4.59
C ARG A 157 -2.13 -3.78 -4.65
N ILE A 158 -2.81 -4.07 -3.55
CA ILE A 158 -3.79 -5.16 -3.53
C ILE A 158 -5.02 -4.72 -4.33
N ILE A 159 -5.25 -5.30 -5.50
CA ILE A 159 -6.45 -5.01 -6.30
C ILE A 159 -7.64 -5.85 -5.88
N GLY A 160 -7.39 -7.03 -5.30
CA GLY A 160 -8.44 -7.86 -4.74
C GLY A 160 -7.92 -9.01 -3.89
N GLN A 161 -8.84 -9.56 -3.11
CA GLN A 161 -8.61 -10.73 -2.30
C GLN A 161 -9.80 -11.67 -2.41
N TYR A 162 -9.53 -12.97 -2.46
CA TYR A 162 -10.53 -14.01 -2.26
C TYR A 162 -10.21 -14.77 -0.98
N THR A 163 -11.22 -15.15 -0.21
CA THR A 163 -11.09 -15.84 1.07
C THR A 163 -12.08 -17.00 1.12
N ASN A 164 -11.64 -18.13 1.66
CA ASN A 164 -12.43 -19.34 1.78
C ASN A 164 -12.07 -20.07 3.07
N PRO A 165 -13.04 -20.59 3.85
CA PRO A 165 -12.74 -21.50 4.94
C PRO A 165 -11.86 -22.67 4.51
N LEU A 166 -10.87 -23.05 5.33
CA LEU A 166 -10.01 -24.21 5.06
C LEU A 166 -10.77 -25.54 5.14
N SER A 167 -11.92 -25.56 5.80
CA SER A 167 -12.81 -26.72 5.84
C SER A 167 -14.24 -26.30 6.15
N ASN A 168 -15.21 -27.10 5.73
CA ASN A 168 -16.63 -26.92 6.09
C ASN A 168 -16.86 -26.98 7.62
N GLN A 169 -15.95 -27.60 8.37
CA GLN A 169 -16.01 -27.64 9.84
C GLN A 169 -15.61 -26.32 10.49
N ASN A 170 -14.77 -25.51 9.82
CA ASN A 170 -14.30 -24.24 10.34
C ASN A 170 -15.38 -23.16 10.34
N ARG A 171 -16.55 -23.40 9.70
CA ARG A 171 -17.71 -22.51 9.60
C ARG A 171 -17.30 -21.05 9.37
N GLY A 172 -17.29 -20.62 8.12
CA GLY A 172 -17.03 -19.22 7.79
C GLY A 172 -17.60 -18.85 6.44
N ASP A 173 -17.67 -17.56 6.19
CA ASP A 173 -18.14 -17.07 4.90
C ASP A 173 -17.02 -17.17 3.87
N ILE A 174 -17.40 -17.51 2.65
CA ILE A 174 -16.57 -17.21 1.49
C ILE A 174 -16.64 -15.71 1.30
N GLY A 175 -15.49 -15.07 1.15
CA GLY A 175 -15.41 -13.63 0.99
C GLY A 175 -14.60 -13.27 -0.24
N SER A 176 -14.97 -12.20 -0.92
CA SER A 176 -14.08 -11.51 -1.85
C SER A 176 -14.07 -10.03 -1.53
N CYS A 177 -12.97 -9.36 -1.84
CA CYS A 177 -12.94 -7.92 -1.79
C CYS A 177 -12.14 -7.32 -2.93
N PHE A 178 -12.45 -6.06 -3.20
CA PHE A 178 -11.70 -5.20 -4.11
C PHE A 178 -11.46 -3.85 -3.43
N ASN A 179 -10.33 -3.25 -3.77
CA ASN A 179 -9.87 -2.01 -3.15
C ASN A 179 -10.02 -0.83 -4.11
N ILE A 180 -10.47 0.29 -3.56
CA ILE A 180 -10.52 1.59 -4.21
C ILE A 180 -9.59 2.52 -3.42
N TYR A 181 -8.47 2.89 -4.04
CA TYR A 181 -7.51 3.84 -3.47
C TYR A 181 -8.04 5.25 -3.67
N ARG A 182 -8.29 5.96 -2.56
CA ARG A 182 -8.99 7.26 -2.57
C ARG A 182 -8.05 8.44 -2.35
N ALA A 183 -6.96 8.23 -1.63
CA ALA A 183 -5.95 9.26 -1.37
C ALA A 183 -4.56 8.63 -1.26
N GLU A 184 -3.55 9.42 -1.60
CA GLU A 184 -2.12 9.07 -1.57
C GLU A 184 -1.32 10.25 -1.01
N ASP A 185 -0.14 9.97 -0.47
CA ASP A 185 0.83 11.00 -0.10
C ASP A 185 1.82 11.29 -1.24
N ASN A 186 2.75 12.22 -0.99
CA ASN A 186 3.73 12.65 -1.99
C ASN A 186 4.75 11.55 -2.39
N HIS A 187 4.79 10.43 -1.67
CA HIS A 187 5.62 9.28 -2.02
C HIS A 187 4.85 8.24 -2.85
N GLY A 188 3.55 8.45 -3.14
CA GLY A 188 2.71 7.48 -3.85
C GLY A 188 2.16 6.37 -2.95
N ASN A 189 2.35 6.49 -1.64
CA ASN A 189 1.75 5.60 -0.66
C ASN A 189 0.30 5.99 -0.42
N TRP A 190 -0.62 5.03 -0.50
CA TRP A 190 -2.02 5.31 -0.20
C TRP A 190 -2.22 5.69 1.27
N THR A 191 -3.07 6.69 1.49
CA THR A 191 -3.43 7.21 2.81
C THR A 191 -4.90 6.98 3.14
N GLU A 192 -5.75 6.73 2.13
CA GLU A 192 -7.14 6.29 2.28
C GLU A 192 -7.49 5.21 1.26
N ARG A 193 -8.09 4.11 1.72
CA ARG A 193 -8.56 3.00 0.89
C ARG A 193 -9.94 2.55 1.33
N LEU A 194 -10.89 2.53 0.40
CA LEU A 194 -12.18 1.86 0.57
C LEU A 194 -12.06 0.43 0.08
N THR A 195 -12.40 -0.54 0.93
CA THR A 195 -12.50 -1.94 0.55
C THR A 195 -13.97 -2.33 0.52
N VAL A 196 -14.41 -2.86 -0.62
CA VAL A 196 -15.75 -3.41 -0.79
C VAL A 196 -15.65 -4.91 -0.61
N TRP A 197 -16.39 -5.43 0.35
CA TRP A 197 -16.45 -6.85 0.68
C TRP A 197 -17.74 -7.46 0.16
N VAL A 198 -17.65 -8.63 -0.44
CA VAL A 198 -18.78 -9.51 -0.75
C VAL A 198 -18.57 -10.79 0.03
N THR A 199 -19.40 -11.05 1.03
CA THR A 199 -19.34 -12.27 1.85
C THR A 199 -20.57 -13.13 1.60
N GLN A 200 -20.40 -14.45 1.66
CA GLN A 200 -21.47 -15.41 1.47
C GLN A 200 -21.25 -16.64 2.34
N GLY A 201 -22.19 -16.88 3.26
CA GLY A 201 -22.30 -18.16 3.98
C GLY A 201 -22.91 -19.26 3.10
N GLU A 202 -22.81 -20.53 3.54
CA GLU A 202 -23.17 -21.71 2.73
C GLU A 202 -24.60 -21.72 2.15
N SER A 203 -25.54 -20.98 2.72
CA SER A 203 -26.94 -20.91 2.27
C SER A 203 -27.53 -19.51 2.33
N GLU A 204 -26.66 -18.49 2.34
CA GLU A 204 -27.07 -17.09 2.45
C GLU A 204 -26.94 -16.36 1.11
N ILE A 205 -27.72 -15.29 0.97
CA ILE A 205 -27.59 -14.35 -0.14
C ILE A 205 -26.27 -13.58 0.08
N PRO A 206 -25.46 -13.35 -0.98
CA PRO A 206 -24.26 -12.53 -0.85
C PRO A 206 -24.55 -11.17 -0.18
N HIS A 207 -23.77 -10.86 0.84
CA HIS A 207 -23.84 -9.61 1.58
C HIS A 207 -22.70 -8.69 1.13
N VAL A 208 -23.06 -7.43 0.82
CA VAL A 208 -22.06 -6.39 0.51
C VAL A 208 -21.85 -5.52 1.75
N SER A 209 -20.59 -5.37 2.14
CA SER A 209 -20.18 -4.47 3.22
C SER A 209 -18.94 -3.67 2.83
N TYR A 210 -18.61 -2.67 3.64
CA TYR A 210 -17.55 -1.71 3.33
C TYR A 210 -16.64 -1.52 4.53
N THR A 211 -15.35 -1.42 4.28
CA THR A 211 -14.38 -0.93 5.27
C THR A 211 -13.59 0.22 4.68
N VAL A 212 -13.21 1.18 5.52
CA VAL A 212 -12.27 2.24 5.14
C VAL A 212 -11.01 2.06 5.95
N ASP A 213 -9.87 1.97 5.28
CA ASP A 213 -8.55 2.03 5.90
C ASP A 213 -7.96 3.42 5.69
N THR A 214 -7.45 4.03 6.75
CA THR A 214 -6.61 5.24 6.66
C THR A 214 -5.21 4.95 7.19
N ARG A 215 -4.19 5.61 6.63
CA ARG A 215 -2.79 5.47 7.07
C ARG A 215 -2.20 6.81 7.45
N GLU A 216 -1.54 6.83 8.61
CA GLU A 216 -0.56 7.86 8.97
C GLU A 216 0.84 7.25 8.80
N ILE A 217 1.61 7.77 7.84
CA ILE A 217 2.93 7.25 7.48
C ILE A 217 4.00 8.25 7.94
N ILE A 218 4.99 7.75 8.66
CA ILE A 218 6.11 8.55 9.14
C ILE A 218 7.39 7.99 8.53
N TYR A 219 8.09 8.85 7.81
CA TYR A 219 9.36 8.56 7.15
C TYR A 219 10.57 8.85 8.07
N TYR A 220 11.75 8.40 7.64
CA TYR A 220 13.05 8.71 8.26
C TYR A 220 13.60 10.07 7.85
#